data_AF-A0A1V1PCL2-F1
#
_entry.id   AF-A0A1V1PCL2-F1
#
_cell.length_a   1.000
_cell.length_b   1.000
_cell.length_c   1.000
_cell.angle_alpha   90.00
_cell.angle_beta   90.00
_cell.angle_gamma   90.00
#
_symmetry.space_group_name_H-M   'P 1'
#
loop_
_entity.id
_entity.type
_entity.pdbx_description
1 polymer ?
#
loop_
_entity_poly.entity_id
_entity_poly.type
_entity_poly.pdbx_seq_one_letter_code
_entity_poly.pdbx_strand_id
1 'polypeptide(L)'
;MVVPTTVEEKLIHDRSVQSEDDDDAAGGAGEGDEGDVIGEQPVHSPDGSGEGPGEGEGGAHEVESSAYDLGRILTEQFELPNLKDKGKKRSLTRYTYDMTDRNKGYGQILDKKATLKNIVETNIHLGNLPDPNNIDPTRFLISPSDRIYRILSREKDFESQAMVFFLRDYSGSMTGKPTELVVSQHVLIYSWILYQYARQVETRFILHDTQASEVDDFYTYYNSKVAGGTRVASAYQKVNEIVEKENLISDYNIYVFHGTDGDDWDAEGKEAIPELKKIITYASRVGITIAQRTSGYQSGTSEVQEYLEKSGLLMDYPELIRLDVVSDDSNESRLIESIRNLIS
;
A
#
# COMPACT_ATOMS: atom_id res chain seq x y z
N MET A 1 5.39 0.51 45.09
CA MET A 1 4.20 1.14 44.47
C MET A 1 4.00 0.39 43.16
N VAL A 2 3.10 -0.59 43.17
CA VAL A 2 2.90 -1.55 42.07
C VAL A 2 1.89 -0.93 41.12
N VAL A 3 2.28 -0.75 39.86
CA VAL A 3 1.39 -0.27 38.80
C VAL A 3 0.70 -1.51 38.21
N PRO A 4 -0.63 -1.63 38.26
CA PRO A 4 -1.31 -2.70 37.56
C PRO A 4 -1.44 -2.32 36.08
N THR A 5 -0.81 -3.10 35.21
CA THR A 5 -1.12 -3.08 33.77
C THR A 5 -2.35 -3.96 33.55
N THR A 6 -3.52 -3.35 33.43
CA THR A 6 -4.68 -3.99 32.81
C THR A 6 -4.43 -4.05 31.31
N VAL A 7 -4.19 -5.26 30.81
CA VAL A 7 -4.28 -5.56 29.38
C VAL A 7 -5.78 -5.66 29.07
N GLU A 8 -6.34 -4.65 28.42
CA GLU A 8 -7.65 -4.79 27.79
C GLU A 8 -7.48 -5.67 26.55
N GLU A 9 -8.07 -6.87 26.59
CA GLU A 9 -8.32 -7.67 25.40
C GLU A 9 -9.29 -6.87 24.50
N LYS A 10 -8.81 -6.49 23.33
CA LYS A 10 -9.59 -5.72 22.38
C LYS A 10 -10.56 -6.67 21.67
N LEU A 11 -11.83 -6.45 21.99
CA LEU A 11 -13.03 -7.09 21.48
C LEU A 11 -12.98 -7.42 19.99
N ILE A 12 -13.27 -8.69 19.75
CA ILE A 12 -13.63 -9.36 18.50
C ILE A 12 -14.82 -8.61 17.86
N HIS A 13 -14.71 -8.26 16.58
CA HIS A 13 -15.86 -7.83 15.79
C HIS A 13 -16.43 -9.02 15.04
N ASP A 14 -17.33 -9.71 15.72
CA ASP A 14 -18.34 -10.58 15.13
C ASP A 14 -19.29 -9.72 14.28
N ARG A 15 -19.45 -10.11 13.01
CA ARG A 15 -20.53 -9.66 12.13
C ARG A 15 -21.21 -10.88 11.53
N SER A 16 -21.70 -11.76 12.39
CA SER A 16 -22.72 -12.73 12.03
C SER A 16 -24.12 -12.11 12.22
N VAL A 17 -24.82 -11.89 11.11
CA VAL A 17 -26.27 -11.99 11.08
C VAL A 17 -26.54 -13.40 10.57
N GLN A 18 -26.81 -14.32 11.49
CA GLN A 18 -27.39 -15.61 11.19
C GLN A 18 -28.81 -15.41 10.65
N SER A 19 -29.08 -15.97 9.48
CA SER A 19 -30.38 -16.55 9.17
C SER A 19 -30.16 -18.04 8.99
N GLU A 20 -30.66 -18.82 9.96
CA GLU A 20 -30.82 -20.26 9.87
C GLU A 20 -31.78 -20.58 8.72
N ASP A 21 -31.38 -21.51 7.86
CA ASP A 21 -32.29 -22.48 7.21
C ASP A 21 -31.44 -23.71 6.84
N ASP A 22 -31.66 -24.80 7.57
CA ASP A 22 -31.23 -26.16 7.24
C ASP A 22 -32.10 -26.68 6.08
N ASP A 23 -31.47 -27.29 5.07
CA ASP A 23 -32.04 -28.47 4.41
C ASP A 23 -30.96 -29.26 3.65
N ASP A 24 -30.81 -30.53 4.04
CA ASP A 24 -30.03 -31.58 3.39
C ASP A 24 -30.56 -31.88 1.97
N ALA A 25 -29.70 -31.92 0.94
CA ALA A 25 -29.89 -32.80 -0.22
C ALA A 25 -28.61 -33.00 -1.05
N ALA A 26 -28.33 -34.29 -1.29
CA ALA A 26 -27.30 -34.83 -2.15
C ALA A 26 -27.38 -34.41 -3.63
N GLY A 27 -26.23 -34.46 -4.32
CA GLY A 27 -26.18 -34.68 -5.77
C GLY A 27 -25.28 -33.71 -6.50
N GLY A 28 -24.04 -34.12 -6.76
CA GLY A 28 -23.15 -33.42 -7.67
C GLY A 28 -23.69 -33.43 -9.10
N ALA A 29 -23.81 -32.24 -9.68
CA ALA A 29 -23.67 -31.95 -11.10
C ALA A 29 -23.65 -30.42 -11.25
N GLY A 30 -22.45 -29.83 -11.24
CA GLY A 30 -22.26 -28.43 -11.63
C GLY A 30 -21.80 -28.38 -13.09
N GLU A 31 -22.55 -27.67 -13.94
CA GLU A 31 -22.02 -27.12 -15.18
C GLU A 31 -21.04 -26.00 -14.80
N GLY A 32 -19.76 -26.18 -15.10
CA GLY A 32 -18.76 -25.11 -15.00
C GLY A 32 -18.61 -24.44 -16.36
N ASP A 33 -18.62 -23.11 -16.38
CA ASP A 33 -18.26 -22.31 -17.54
C ASP A 33 -16.72 -22.16 -17.63
N GLU A 34 -16.21 -21.85 -18.83
CA GLU A 34 -14.78 -21.59 -19.05
C GLU A 34 -14.34 -20.37 -18.22
N GLY A 35 -13.63 -20.60 -17.11
CA GLY A 35 -13.11 -19.56 -16.21
C GLY A 35 -13.14 -19.92 -14.72
N ASP A 36 -13.80 -21.00 -14.33
CA ASP A 36 -13.87 -21.39 -12.92
C ASP A 36 -12.56 -21.98 -12.39
N VAL A 37 -12.10 -21.43 -11.26
CA VAL A 37 -10.85 -21.83 -10.57
C VAL A 37 -11.04 -23.21 -9.94
N ILE A 38 -10.47 -24.24 -10.57
CA ILE A 38 -10.47 -25.61 -10.03
C ILE A 38 -9.35 -25.75 -8.99
N GLY A 39 -9.74 -25.69 -7.71
CA GLY A 39 -8.99 -26.28 -6.59
C GLY A 39 -7.68 -25.59 -6.20
N GLU A 40 -7.67 -25.02 -5.00
CA GLU A 40 -6.47 -24.49 -4.35
C GLU A 40 -5.54 -25.64 -3.92
N GLN A 41 -4.28 -25.57 -4.33
CA GLN A 41 -3.23 -26.38 -3.72
C GLN A 41 -2.01 -25.48 -3.53
N PRO A 42 -1.46 -25.40 -2.31
CA PRO A 42 -0.41 -24.44 -1.98
C PRO A 42 0.88 -24.72 -2.75
N VAL A 43 1.58 -23.65 -3.12
CA VAL A 43 2.86 -23.68 -3.85
C VAL A 43 4.02 -24.23 -2.99
N HIS A 44 3.83 -24.32 -1.67
CA HIS A 44 4.72 -25.01 -0.76
C HIS A 44 4.08 -26.32 -0.28
N SER A 45 4.75 -27.45 -0.55
CA SER A 45 4.57 -28.64 0.29
C SER A 45 5.40 -28.42 1.56
N PRO A 46 4.80 -28.29 2.75
CA PRO A 46 5.59 -28.32 3.97
C PRO A 46 6.16 -29.73 4.11
N ASP A 47 7.48 -29.83 4.19
CA ASP A 47 8.13 -31.05 4.63
C ASP A 47 7.48 -31.49 5.96
N GLY A 48 7.04 -32.74 5.98
CA GLY A 48 6.16 -33.25 7.01
C GLY A 48 6.78 -33.25 8.41
N SER A 49 6.07 -32.62 9.33
CA SER A 49 6.01 -33.05 10.73
C SER A 49 4.59 -32.76 11.23
N GLY A 50 3.77 -33.79 11.31
CA GLY A 50 2.39 -33.67 11.77
C GLY A 50 2.30 -33.51 13.28
N GLU A 51 1.28 -32.77 13.72
CA GLU A 51 0.44 -33.09 14.88
C GLU A 51 -0.76 -32.13 14.95
N GLY A 52 -1.97 -32.70 15.05
CA GLY A 52 -3.17 -32.02 15.59
C GLY A 52 -4.24 -31.59 14.58
N PRO A 53 -5.49 -32.08 14.68
CA PRO A 53 -6.62 -31.55 13.92
C PRO A 53 -7.09 -30.24 14.57
N GLY A 54 -6.78 -29.12 13.94
CA GLY A 54 -7.29 -27.79 14.28
C GLY A 54 -7.89 -27.15 13.03
N GLU A 55 -9.10 -26.64 13.16
CA GLU A 55 -9.91 -26.02 12.11
C GLU A 55 -9.14 -24.98 11.29
N GLY A 56 -9.36 -25.02 9.98
CA GLY A 56 -8.73 -24.15 8.99
C GLY A 56 -9.20 -22.70 9.14
N GLU A 57 -8.43 -21.91 9.87
CA GLU A 57 -8.50 -20.43 9.83
C GLU A 57 -7.10 -19.81 10.09
N GLY A 58 -6.02 -20.55 9.78
CA GLY A 58 -4.64 -20.14 10.08
C GLY A 58 -3.85 -19.55 8.91
N GLY A 59 -4.26 -19.81 7.66
CA GLY A 59 -3.46 -19.51 6.47
C GLY A 59 -3.20 -18.01 6.25
N ALA A 60 -4.23 -17.17 6.39
CA ALA A 60 -4.08 -15.72 6.19
C ALA A 60 -3.26 -15.05 7.30
N HIS A 61 -3.49 -15.42 8.56
CA HIS A 61 -2.79 -14.81 9.70
C HIS A 61 -1.33 -15.25 9.87
N GLU A 62 -0.98 -16.49 9.51
CA GLU A 62 0.42 -16.92 9.51
C GLU A 62 1.23 -16.17 8.44
N VAL A 63 0.68 -16.02 7.22
CA VAL A 63 1.33 -15.29 6.12
C VAL A 63 1.55 -13.82 6.49
N GLU A 64 0.57 -13.17 7.13
CA GLU A 64 0.71 -11.79 7.60
C GLU A 64 1.83 -11.63 8.66
N SER A 65 1.99 -12.61 9.56
CA SER A 65 3.01 -12.55 10.61
C SER A 65 4.44 -12.70 10.06
N SER A 66 4.67 -13.62 9.11
CA SER A 66 5.96 -13.78 8.43
C SER A 66 6.29 -12.59 7.53
N ALA A 67 5.28 -12.01 6.87
CA ALA A 67 5.42 -10.80 6.07
C ALA A 67 5.91 -9.62 6.92
N TYR A 68 5.43 -9.50 8.17
CA TYR A 68 5.83 -8.41 9.06
C TYR A 68 7.34 -8.39 9.37
N ASP A 69 7.94 -9.55 9.65
CA ASP A 69 9.37 -9.65 9.96
C ASP A 69 10.27 -9.37 8.74
N LEU A 70 9.85 -9.82 7.55
CA LEU A 70 10.51 -9.50 6.28
C LEU A 70 10.42 -8.00 5.96
N GLY A 71 9.25 -7.40 6.19
CA GLY A 71 9.02 -5.98 5.97
C GLY A 71 9.98 -5.10 6.78
N ARG A 72 10.23 -5.45 8.05
CA ARG A 72 11.17 -4.71 8.92
C ARG A 72 12.57 -4.60 8.33
N ILE A 73 13.10 -5.68 7.74
CA ILE A 73 14.46 -5.70 7.17
C ILE A 73 14.55 -4.79 5.93
N LEU A 74 13.49 -4.76 5.12
CA LEU A 74 13.42 -3.97 3.90
C LEU A 74 13.18 -2.48 4.19
N THR A 75 12.42 -2.17 5.23
CA THR A 75 12.06 -0.80 5.61
C THR A 75 13.25 0.10 5.93
N GLU A 76 14.32 -0.45 6.52
CA GLU A 76 15.55 0.34 6.76
C GLU A 76 16.22 0.79 5.45
N GLN A 77 15.85 0.20 4.30
CA GLN A 77 16.52 0.41 3.03
C GLN A 77 15.69 1.19 2.00
N PHE A 78 14.37 1.35 2.17
CA PHE A 78 13.49 1.81 1.10
C PHE A 78 12.41 2.81 1.55
N GLU A 79 12.10 3.77 0.66
CA GLU A 79 10.96 4.68 0.74
C GLU A 79 10.24 4.73 -0.62
N LEU A 80 8.92 4.87 -0.63
CA LEU A 80 8.14 5.02 -1.87
C LEU A 80 8.53 6.32 -2.60
N PRO A 81 8.96 6.25 -3.87
CA PRO A 81 9.34 7.42 -4.64
C PRO A 81 8.11 8.26 -5.00
N ASN A 82 8.32 9.54 -5.31
CA ASN A 82 7.29 10.42 -5.86
C ASN A 82 6.00 10.50 -5.04
N LEU A 83 6.11 10.32 -3.72
CA LEU A 83 4.99 10.44 -2.79
C LEU A 83 4.60 11.92 -2.67
N LYS A 84 3.39 12.27 -3.13
CA LYS A 84 2.85 13.64 -3.08
C LYS A 84 1.76 13.75 -2.03
N ASP A 85 1.57 14.98 -1.54
CA ASP A 85 0.44 15.28 -0.66
C ASP A 85 -0.88 15.22 -1.47
N LYS A 86 -1.59 14.09 -1.40
CA LYS A 86 -2.84 13.84 -2.15
C LYS A 86 -4.02 13.62 -1.22
N GLY A 87 -5.07 14.41 -1.45
CA GLY A 87 -6.40 14.22 -0.89
C GLY A 87 -6.54 14.51 0.61
N LYS A 88 -7.74 14.94 1.01
CA LYS A 88 -8.12 15.13 2.43
C LYS A 88 -8.93 13.94 2.95
N LYS A 89 -8.67 12.72 2.47
CA LYS A 89 -9.32 11.53 3.04
C LYS A 89 -8.79 11.33 4.46
N ARG A 90 -9.72 11.07 5.38
CA ARG A 90 -9.45 11.05 6.82
C ARG A 90 -8.53 9.87 7.12
N SER A 91 -7.36 10.12 7.71
CA SER A 91 -6.68 9.08 8.48
C SER A 91 -7.67 8.55 9.51
N LEU A 92 -7.96 7.24 9.46
CA LEU A 92 -8.92 6.64 10.39
C LEU A 92 -8.36 6.59 11.82
N THR A 93 -7.07 6.90 12.06
CA THR A 93 -6.47 6.42 13.31
C THR A 93 -5.34 7.24 13.94
N ARG A 94 -4.87 8.35 13.36
CA ARG A 94 -3.86 9.20 14.03
C ARG A 94 -4.38 10.60 14.35
N TYR A 95 -4.68 10.82 15.63
CA TYR A 95 -4.82 12.16 16.17
C TYR A 95 -3.45 12.64 16.61
N THR A 96 -2.90 13.61 15.89
CA THR A 96 -1.73 14.36 16.38
C THR A 96 -2.26 15.48 17.27
N TYR A 97 -1.75 15.53 18.50
CA TYR A 97 -2.13 16.58 19.45
C TYR A 97 -1.09 17.69 19.36
N ASP A 98 -1.46 18.81 18.72
CA ASP A 98 -0.62 20.01 18.69
C ASP A 98 -1.22 21.12 19.58
N MET A 99 -0.37 21.97 20.13
CA MET A 99 -0.72 23.13 20.96
C MET A 99 -1.05 24.35 20.09
N THR A 100 -1.85 24.16 19.05
CA THR A 100 -2.25 25.22 18.11
C THR A 100 -3.40 26.07 18.65
N ASP A 101 -4.34 25.46 19.37
CA ASP A 101 -5.55 26.14 19.81
C ASP A 101 -5.35 26.93 21.12
N ARG A 102 -6.06 28.06 21.25
CA ARG A 102 -5.89 29.04 22.32
C ARG A 102 -7.21 29.30 23.04
N ASN A 103 -7.23 29.07 24.34
CA ASN A 103 -8.39 29.33 25.20
C ASN A 103 -8.12 30.39 26.27
N LYS A 104 -9.16 31.18 26.58
CA LYS A 104 -9.15 32.15 27.67
C LYS A 104 -9.45 31.44 29.00
N GLY A 105 -8.67 31.75 30.03
CA GLY A 105 -8.92 31.35 31.42
C GLY A 105 -8.52 29.92 31.79
N TYR A 106 -8.45 28.98 30.84
CA TYR A 106 -8.08 27.58 31.11
C TYR A 106 -7.26 26.96 29.97
N GLY A 107 -6.35 26.05 30.32
CA GLY A 107 -5.59 25.21 29.39
C GLY A 107 -4.32 24.65 30.04
N GLN A 108 -3.49 23.96 29.25
CA GLN A 108 -2.34 23.21 29.78
C GLN A 108 -1.07 24.07 29.90
N ILE A 109 -0.79 24.90 28.90
CA ILE A 109 0.40 25.77 28.89
C ILE A 109 -0.03 27.23 28.73
N LEU A 110 0.43 28.11 29.61
CA LEU A 110 0.16 29.54 29.51
C LEU A 110 0.93 30.16 28.35
N ASP A 111 0.25 30.74 27.37
CA ASP A 111 0.88 31.56 26.33
C ASP A 111 1.26 32.91 26.94
N LYS A 112 2.51 33.03 27.37
CA LYS A 112 3.03 34.22 28.08
C LYS A 112 2.88 35.49 27.23
N LYS A 113 3.09 35.42 25.92
CA LYS A 113 3.05 36.59 25.03
C LYS A 113 1.60 37.06 24.83
N ALA A 114 0.68 36.14 24.53
CA ALA A 114 -0.73 36.46 24.37
C ALA A 114 -1.37 36.92 25.69
N THR A 115 -0.98 36.29 26.81
CA THR A 115 -1.43 36.69 28.15
C THR A 115 -0.96 38.09 28.50
N LEU A 116 0.33 38.39 28.32
CA LEU A 116 0.86 39.72 28.61
C LEU A 116 0.21 40.80 27.74
N LYS A 117 -0.04 40.49 26.46
CA LYS A 117 -0.79 41.37 25.55
C LYS A 117 -2.18 41.70 26.09
N ASN A 118 -2.96 40.70 26.51
CA ASN A 118 -4.29 40.94 27.08
C ASN A 118 -4.23 41.73 28.40
N ILE A 119 -3.26 41.43 29.27
CA ILE A 119 -3.08 42.18 30.53
C ILE A 119 -2.84 43.66 30.22
N VAL A 120 -1.96 43.96 29.25
CA VAL A 120 -1.68 45.35 28.84
C VAL A 120 -2.92 45.99 28.24
N GLU A 121 -3.63 45.32 27.33
CA GLU A 121 -4.88 45.83 26.75
C GLU A 121 -5.93 46.13 27.84
N THR A 122 -6.19 45.21 28.76
CA THR A 122 -7.13 45.40 29.87
C THR A 122 -6.74 46.59 30.74
N ASN A 123 -5.45 46.75 31.07
CA ASN A 123 -4.99 47.86 31.92
C ASN A 123 -4.95 49.22 31.22
N ILE A 124 -4.81 49.25 29.89
CA ILE A 124 -5.03 50.48 29.10
C ILE A 124 -6.49 50.90 29.20
N HIS A 125 -7.43 49.97 29.00
CA HIS A 125 -8.88 50.28 29.08
C HIS A 125 -9.32 50.71 30.48
N LEU A 126 -8.71 50.15 31.53
CA LEU A 126 -8.99 50.51 32.91
C LEU A 126 -8.31 51.82 33.34
N GLY A 127 -7.49 52.45 32.49
CA GLY A 127 -6.74 53.66 32.83
C GLY A 127 -5.57 53.43 33.79
N ASN A 128 -5.19 52.18 34.03
CA ASN A 128 -4.04 51.79 34.86
C ASN A 128 -2.71 51.92 34.11
N LEU A 129 -2.75 52.09 32.80
CA LEU A 129 -1.59 52.34 31.93
C LEU A 129 -1.83 53.65 31.12
N PRO A 130 -1.68 54.82 31.74
CA PRO A 130 -1.93 56.11 31.09
C PRO A 130 -0.80 56.55 30.13
N ASP A 131 0.43 56.08 30.34
CA ASP A 131 1.58 56.38 29.49
C ASP A 131 2.28 55.09 29.02
N PRO A 132 2.26 54.77 27.71
CA PRO A 132 2.96 53.62 27.15
C PRO A 132 4.48 53.61 27.33
N ASN A 133 5.10 54.77 27.60
CA ASN A 133 6.55 54.88 27.77
C ASN A 133 7.01 54.69 29.22
N ASN A 134 6.07 54.65 30.18
CA ASN A 134 6.37 54.50 31.60
C ASN A 134 5.45 53.43 32.22
N ILE A 135 5.81 52.18 31.99
CA ILE A 135 5.02 51.02 32.41
C ILE A 135 5.39 50.64 33.85
N ASP A 136 4.44 50.81 34.78
CA ASP A 136 4.52 50.28 36.14
C ASP A 136 3.63 49.03 36.29
N PRO A 137 4.21 47.81 36.23
CA PRO A 137 3.45 46.57 36.30
C PRO A 137 2.86 46.28 37.69
N THR A 138 3.28 46.99 38.74
CA THR A 138 2.74 46.77 40.10
C THR A 138 1.29 47.22 40.24
N ARG A 139 0.84 48.10 39.33
CA ARG A 139 -0.53 48.63 39.25
C ARG A 139 -1.45 47.81 38.36
N PHE A 140 -0.93 46.79 37.69
CA PHE A 140 -1.72 46.01 36.76
C PHE A 140 -2.71 45.12 37.49
N LEU A 141 -3.97 45.23 37.09
CA LEU A 141 -5.00 44.27 37.44
C LEU A 141 -4.93 43.12 36.43
N ILE A 142 -4.77 41.90 36.94
CA ILE A 142 -4.71 40.67 36.14
C ILE A 142 -5.98 39.88 36.41
N SER A 143 -6.90 39.88 35.45
CA SER A 143 -8.10 39.06 35.49
C SER A 143 -7.78 37.61 35.08
N PRO A 144 -8.49 36.61 35.60
CA PRO A 144 -8.46 35.25 35.05
C PRO A 144 -8.70 35.20 33.53
N SER A 145 -9.52 36.12 33.00
CA SER A 145 -9.83 36.23 31.56
C SER A 145 -8.66 36.72 30.70
N ASP A 146 -7.65 37.35 31.30
CA ASP A 146 -6.46 37.84 30.58
C ASP A 146 -5.49 36.70 30.27
N ARG A 147 -5.59 35.59 31.01
CA ARG A 147 -4.73 34.42 30.83
C ARG A 147 -5.16 33.65 29.59
N ILE A 148 -4.27 33.62 28.60
CA ILE A 148 -4.42 32.80 27.40
C ILE A 148 -3.60 31.55 27.58
N TYR A 149 -4.24 30.40 27.45
CA TYR A 149 -3.57 29.11 27.48
C TYR A 149 -3.63 28.49 26.09
N ARG A 150 -2.56 27.76 25.75
CA ARG A 150 -2.59 26.79 24.67
C ARG A 150 -3.20 25.50 25.20
N ILE A 151 -4.05 24.91 24.39
CA ILE A 151 -4.64 23.60 24.62
C ILE A 151 -4.16 22.66 23.53
N LEU A 152 -3.96 21.40 23.87
CA LEU A 152 -3.77 20.36 22.86
C LEU A 152 -5.08 20.23 22.10
N SER A 153 -5.07 20.63 20.83
CA SER A 153 -6.17 20.41 19.91
C SER A 153 -5.94 19.09 19.19
N ARG A 154 -7.03 18.36 18.94
CA ARG A 154 -6.99 17.20 18.05
C ARG A 154 -6.91 17.71 16.63
N GLU A 155 -5.71 17.75 16.08
CA GLU A 155 -5.57 17.96 14.64
C GLU A 155 -5.78 16.62 13.93
N LYS A 156 -6.48 16.69 12.80
CA LYS A 156 -6.65 15.54 11.92
C LYS A 156 -5.41 15.49 11.05
N ASP A 157 -4.58 14.48 11.23
CA ASP A 157 -3.54 14.19 10.25
C ASP A 157 -4.22 13.73 8.96
N PHE A 158 -4.01 14.47 7.87
CA PHE A 158 -4.34 14.01 6.54
C PHE A 158 -3.09 13.32 6.02
N GLU A 159 -3.07 12.00 6.04
CA GLU A 159 -1.97 11.26 5.45
C GLU A 159 -2.33 10.91 4.01
N SER A 160 -1.42 11.25 3.10
CA SER A 160 -1.55 10.88 1.71
C SER A 160 -1.66 9.37 1.60
N GLN A 161 -2.77 8.93 1.04
CA GLN A 161 -2.98 7.50 0.82
C GLN A 161 -2.17 7.09 -0.42
N ALA A 162 -1.54 5.92 -0.36
CA ALA A 162 -0.98 5.28 -1.54
C ALA A 162 -1.89 4.12 -1.95
N MET A 163 -1.96 3.87 -3.26
CA MET A 163 -2.60 2.69 -3.80
C MET A 163 -1.57 1.92 -4.61
N VAL A 164 -1.44 0.62 -4.35
CA VAL A 164 -0.45 -0.23 -5.01
C VAL A 164 -1.15 -1.36 -5.74
N PHE A 165 -0.98 -1.38 -7.06
CA PHE A 165 -1.43 -2.46 -7.92
C PHE A 165 -0.30 -3.47 -8.10
N PHE A 166 -0.59 -4.73 -7.82
CA PHE A 166 0.28 -5.85 -8.13
C PHE A 166 -0.33 -6.62 -9.31
N LEU A 167 0.42 -6.69 -10.41
CA LEU A 167 0.01 -7.35 -11.65
C LEU A 167 0.90 -8.57 -11.81
N ARG A 168 0.31 -9.76 -11.77
CA ARG A 168 1.06 -11.00 -12.00
C ARG A 168 0.54 -11.68 -13.24
N ASP A 169 1.50 -12.04 -14.06
CA ASP A 169 1.31 -12.97 -15.15
C ASP A 169 1.12 -14.39 -14.58
N TYR A 170 0.00 -15.01 -14.92
CA TYR A 170 -0.30 -16.40 -14.58
C TYR A 170 -0.53 -17.24 -15.84
N SER A 171 0.03 -16.83 -16.98
CA SER A 171 -0.04 -17.56 -18.24
C SER A 171 0.82 -18.84 -18.26
N GLY A 172 0.60 -19.69 -19.28
CA GLY A 172 1.29 -20.97 -19.47
C GLY A 172 2.83 -20.93 -19.37
N SER A 173 3.45 -19.82 -19.77
CA SER A 173 4.90 -19.63 -19.74
C SER A 173 5.42 -19.49 -18.30
N MET A 174 4.61 -18.91 -17.41
CA MET A 174 4.88 -18.66 -16.00
C MET A 174 4.82 -19.92 -15.13
N THR A 175 5.68 -20.89 -15.41
CA THR A 175 5.76 -22.17 -14.69
C THR A 175 7.11 -22.38 -14.00
N GLY A 176 7.08 -22.79 -12.73
CA GLY A 176 8.27 -23.12 -11.94
C GLY A 176 9.00 -21.88 -11.44
N LYS A 177 10.31 -21.80 -11.73
CA LYS A 177 11.20 -20.77 -11.17
C LYS A 177 10.79 -19.31 -11.48
N PRO A 178 10.35 -18.94 -12.69
CA PRO A 178 9.88 -17.57 -12.96
C PRO A 178 8.70 -17.16 -12.06
N THR A 179 7.76 -18.08 -11.83
CA THR A 179 6.63 -17.88 -10.92
C THR A 179 7.10 -17.65 -9.49
N GLU A 180 7.97 -18.53 -8.99
CA GLU A 180 8.54 -18.44 -7.64
C GLU A 180 9.26 -17.10 -7.43
N LEU A 181 9.99 -16.63 -8.44
CA LEU A 181 10.71 -15.36 -8.41
C LEU A 181 9.77 -14.16 -8.31
N VAL A 182 8.81 -14.05 -9.24
CA VAL A 182 7.85 -12.93 -9.27
C VAL A 182 7.00 -12.90 -8.00
N VAL A 183 6.52 -14.07 -7.57
CA VAL A 183 5.70 -14.18 -6.36
C VAL A 183 6.52 -13.79 -5.14
N SER A 184 7.74 -14.29 -4.98
CA SER A 184 8.61 -13.92 -3.86
C SER A 184 8.91 -12.42 -3.83
N GLN A 185 9.15 -11.82 -4.99
CA GLN A 185 9.37 -10.38 -5.11
C GLN A 185 8.13 -9.59 -4.65
N HIS A 186 6.93 -9.96 -5.11
CA HIS A 186 5.69 -9.28 -4.72
C HIS A 186 5.37 -9.48 -3.23
N VAL A 187 5.66 -10.65 -2.65
CA VAL A 187 5.59 -10.87 -1.20
C VAL A 187 6.47 -9.86 -0.47
N LEU A 188 7.73 -9.70 -0.89
CA LEU A 188 8.67 -8.79 -0.25
C LEU A 188 8.21 -7.32 -0.35
N ILE A 189 7.75 -6.89 -1.53
CA ILE A 189 7.23 -5.53 -1.73
C ILE A 189 5.97 -5.31 -0.86
N TYR A 190 5.03 -6.26 -0.87
CA TYR A 190 3.80 -6.20 -0.07
C TYR A 190 4.11 -6.13 1.44
N SER A 191 5.00 -7.00 1.91
CA SER A 191 5.49 -7.07 3.29
C SER A 191 6.11 -5.74 3.73
N TRP A 192 6.99 -5.18 2.90
CA TRP A 192 7.62 -3.88 3.14
C TRP A 192 6.60 -2.75 3.25
N ILE A 193 5.64 -2.69 2.33
CA ILE A 193 4.59 -1.66 2.31
C ILE A 193 3.70 -1.75 3.56
N LEU A 194 3.25 -2.96 3.91
CA LEU A 194 2.43 -3.18 5.10
C LEU A 194 3.15 -2.72 6.39
N TYR A 195 4.44 -3.04 6.50
CA TYR A 195 5.24 -2.67 7.65
C TYR A 195 5.49 -1.15 7.72
N GLN A 196 6.02 -0.55 6.66
CA GLN A 196 6.45 0.85 6.66
C GLN A 196 5.28 1.83 6.76
N TYR A 197 4.15 1.52 6.12
CA TYR A 197 3.04 2.47 5.98
C TYR A 197 1.81 2.10 6.81
N ALA A 198 1.91 1.10 7.71
CA ALA A 198 0.96 0.81 8.78
C ALA A 198 -0.54 0.99 8.42
N ARG A 199 -0.96 0.43 7.27
CA ARG A 199 -2.34 0.47 6.71
C ARG A 199 -2.79 1.79 6.07
N GLN A 200 -1.88 2.66 5.67
CA GLN A 200 -2.16 3.87 4.85
C GLN A 200 -2.10 3.58 3.35
N VAL A 201 -1.89 2.32 3.01
CA VAL A 201 -1.74 1.85 1.64
C VAL A 201 -2.82 0.83 1.37
N GLU A 202 -3.59 1.09 0.32
CA GLU A 202 -4.55 0.13 -0.24
C GLU A 202 -3.86 -0.66 -1.34
N THR A 203 -4.05 -1.97 -1.35
CA THR A 203 -3.44 -2.88 -2.32
C THR A 203 -4.51 -3.52 -3.18
N ARG A 204 -4.27 -3.63 -4.48
CA ARG A 204 -5.14 -4.30 -5.45
C ARG A 204 -4.32 -5.35 -6.20
N PHE A 205 -4.88 -6.54 -6.35
CA PHE A 205 -4.19 -7.70 -6.93
C PHE A 205 -4.85 -8.06 -8.26
N ILE A 206 -4.07 -8.05 -9.33
CA ILE A 206 -4.54 -8.33 -10.69
C ILE A 206 -3.76 -9.54 -11.22
N LEU A 207 -4.50 -10.57 -11.59
CA LEU A 207 -3.98 -11.72 -12.32
C LEU A 207 -4.32 -11.54 -13.79
N HIS A 208 -3.36 -11.77 -14.68
CA HIS A 208 -3.62 -11.70 -16.11
C HIS A 208 -3.03 -12.88 -16.89
N ASP A 209 -3.81 -13.28 -17.90
CA ASP A 209 -3.45 -14.21 -18.96
C ASP A 209 -3.91 -13.56 -20.29
N THR A 210 -4.82 -14.19 -21.04
CA THR A 210 -5.59 -13.59 -22.13
C THR A 210 -6.57 -12.50 -21.64
N GLN A 211 -7.04 -12.61 -20.40
CA GLN A 211 -7.89 -11.63 -19.73
C GLN A 211 -7.29 -11.25 -18.38
N ALA A 212 -7.75 -10.14 -17.80
CA ALA A 212 -7.30 -9.70 -16.49
C ALA A 212 -8.45 -9.72 -15.49
N SER A 213 -8.21 -10.33 -14.34
CA SER A 213 -9.15 -10.40 -13.22
C SER A 213 -8.53 -9.77 -11.98
N GLU A 214 -9.36 -9.13 -11.18
CA GLU A 214 -8.99 -8.63 -9.87
C GLU A 214 -9.35 -9.69 -8.83
N VAL A 215 -8.45 -9.94 -7.87
CA VAL A 215 -8.68 -10.85 -6.75
C VAL A 215 -8.66 -10.08 -5.44
N ASP A 216 -9.46 -10.53 -4.49
CA ASP A 216 -9.75 -9.78 -3.26
C ASP A 216 -8.58 -9.76 -2.27
N ASP A 217 -7.74 -10.79 -2.29
CA ASP A 217 -6.69 -10.97 -1.29
C ASP A 217 -5.38 -11.53 -1.86
N PHE A 218 -4.32 -11.35 -1.07
CA PHE A 218 -2.97 -11.75 -1.45
C PHE A 218 -2.80 -13.28 -1.47
N TYR A 219 -3.55 -14.02 -0.65
CA TYR A 219 -3.46 -15.47 -0.59
C TYR A 219 -3.99 -16.11 -1.88
N THR A 220 -5.14 -15.64 -2.37
CA THR A 220 -5.68 -16.03 -3.69
C THR A 220 -4.68 -15.66 -4.78
N TYR A 221 -4.21 -14.42 -4.79
CA TYR A 221 -3.19 -13.94 -5.74
C TYR A 221 -1.92 -14.80 -5.78
N TYR A 222 -1.48 -15.29 -4.62
CA TYR A 222 -0.31 -16.15 -4.46
C TYR A 222 -0.57 -17.57 -4.97
N ASN A 223 -1.70 -18.19 -4.59
CA ASN A 223 -2.00 -19.59 -4.84
C ASN A 223 -2.62 -19.88 -6.22
N SER A 224 -3.05 -18.87 -6.95
CA SER A 224 -3.60 -19.05 -8.30
C SER A 224 -2.61 -19.76 -9.23
N LYS A 225 -3.11 -20.81 -9.87
CA LYS A 225 -2.36 -21.63 -10.82
C LYS A 225 -2.49 -21.09 -12.23
N VAL A 226 -1.47 -21.44 -13.01
CA VAL A 226 -1.30 -21.02 -14.38
C VAL A 226 -2.43 -21.50 -15.29
N ALA A 227 -3.00 -20.60 -16.09
CA ALA A 227 -3.93 -20.95 -17.16
C ALA A 227 -3.78 -20.00 -18.36
N GLY A 228 -3.90 -20.53 -19.57
CA GLY A 228 -4.06 -19.73 -20.78
C GLY A 228 -2.77 -19.21 -21.41
N GLY A 229 -2.94 -18.25 -22.34
CA GLY A 229 -1.87 -17.55 -23.03
C GLY A 229 -1.59 -16.18 -22.41
N THR A 230 -0.56 -15.49 -22.88
CA THR A 230 -0.08 -14.24 -22.28
C THR A 230 -0.52 -13.03 -23.09
N ARG A 231 -1.28 -12.11 -22.48
CA ARG A 231 -1.64 -10.81 -23.06
C ARG A 231 -1.46 -9.71 -22.04
N VAL A 232 -0.28 -9.08 -22.03
CA VAL A 232 0.09 -8.05 -21.03
C VAL A 232 -0.84 -6.84 -21.05
N ALA A 233 -1.34 -6.47 -22.24
CA ALA A 233 -2.27 -5.36 -22.39
C ALA A 233 -3.53 -5.48 -21.52
N SER A 234 -4.02 -6.71 -21.28
CA SER A 234 -5.21 -6.94 -20.46
C SER A 234 -5.03 -6.43 -19.02
N ALA A 235 -3.84 -6.63 -18.45
CA ALA A 235 -3.49 -6.20 -17.10
C ALA A 235 -3.50 -4.66 -16.99
N TYR A 236 -2.88 -3.98 -17.94
CA TYR A 236 -2.85 -2.51 -17.98
C TYR A 236 -4.22 -1.88 -18.24
N GLN A 237 -5.03 -2.51 -19.10
CA GLN A 237 -6.43 -2.11 -19.31
C GLN A 237 -7.21 -2.21 -18.00
N LYS A 238 -7.02 -3.29 -17.23
CA LYS A 238 -7.71 -3.48 -15.95
C LYS A 238 -7.34 -2.41 -14.92
N VAL A 239 -6.06 -2.05 -14.83
CA VAL A 239 -5.62 -0.93 -13.97
C VAL A 239 -6.28 0.37 -14.39
N ASN A 240 -6.24 0.71 -15.69
CA ASN A 240 -6.87 1.93 -16.20
C ASN A 240 -8.39 1.94 -15.93
N GLU A 241 -9.08 0.82 -16.10
CA GLU A 241 -10.51 0.66 -15.80
C GLU A 241 -10.82 0.98 -14.33
N ILE A 242 -10.08 0.36 -13.40
CA ILE A 242 -10.29 0.56 -11.95
C ILE A 242 -10.02 2.02 -11.56
N VAL A 243 -8.90 2.57 -12.04
CA VAL A 243 -8.49 3.96 -11.75
C VAL A 243 -9.51 4.98 -12.25
N GLU A 244 -10.06 4.79 -13.45
CA GLU A 244 -11.07 5.67 -14.03
C GLU A 244 -12.42 5.52 -13.32
N LYS A 245 -12.89 4.28 -13.13
CA LYS A 245 -14.19 3.98 -12.52
C LYS A 245 -14.30 4.49 -11.08
N GLU A 246 -13.22 4.37 -10.31
CA GLU A 246 -13.18 4.79 -8.90
C GLU A 246 -12.57 6.18 -8.68
N ASN A 247 -12.14 6.87 -9.75
CA ASN A 247 -11.52 8.21 -9.71
C ASN A 247 -10.32 8.32 -8.74
N LEU A 248 -9.48 7.28 -8.72
CA LEU A 248 -8.42 7.09 -7.71
C LEU A 248 -7.30 8.14 -7.78
N ILE A 249 -7.10 8.76 -8.95
CA ILE A 249 -6.02 9.73 -9.21
C ILE A 249 -6.09 10.92 -8.23
N SER A 250 -7.30 11.30 -7.83
CA SER A 250 -7.56 12.45 -6.96
C SER A 250 -7.19 12.20 -5.49
N ASP A 251 -7.25 10.95 -5.06
CA ASP A 251 -7.13 10.56 -3.65
C ASP A 251 -5.82 9.82 -3.34
N TYR A 252 -5.24 9.11 -4.31
CA TYR A 252 -4.12 8.19 -4.07
C TYR A 252 -2.87 8.51 -4.90
N ASN A 253 -1.71 8.30 -4.30
CA ASN A 253 -0.47 8.10 -5.04
C ASN A 253 -0.45 6.66 -5.56
N ILE A 254 -0.46 6.48 -6.88
CA ILE A 254 -0.67 5.18 -7.49
C ILE A 254 0.67 4.55 -7.88
N TYR A 255 0.92 3.33 -7.43
CA TYR A 255 2.10 2.54 -7.77
C TYR A 255 1.65 1.26 -8.47
N VAL A 256 2.41 0.83 -9.47
CA VAL A 256 2.08 -0.33 -10.29
C VAL A 256 3.31 -1.22 -10.36
N PHE A 257 3.22 -2.44 -9.84
CA PHE A 257 4.28 -3.44 -9.91
C PHE A 257 3.80 -4.62 -10.74
N HIS A 258 4.45 -4.85 -11.88
CA HIS A 258 4.10 -5.91 -12.81
C HIS A 258 5.23 -6.94 -12.87
N GLY A 259 4.90 -8.22 -12.71
CA GLY A 259 5.82 -9.33 -12.87
C GLY A 259 5.34 -10.33 -13.92
N THR A 260 6.21 -10.62 -14.88
CA THR A 260 6.01 -11.54 -16.02
C THR A 260 7.33 -12.27 -16.32
N ASP A 261 7.31 -13.32 -17.12
CA ASP A 261 8.52 -13.92 -17.71
C ASP A 261 8.93 -13.26 -19.03
N GLY A 262 8.07 -12.36 -19.54
CA GLY A 262 8.36 -11.51 -20.69
C GLY A 262 7.80 -12.01 -22.01
N ASP A 263 7.09 -13.15 -22.02
CA ASP A 263 6.34 -13.62 -23.17
C ASP A 263 5.08 -12.74 -23.35
N ASP A 264 4.77 -12.33 -24.57
CA ASP A 264 3.51 -11.64 -24.88
C ASP A 264 3.04 -12.02 -26.28
N TRP A 265 1.72 -12.20 -26.45
CA TRP A 265 1.15 -12.47 -27.76
C TRP A 265 1.26 -11.26 -28.69
N ASP A 266 1.30 -10.05 -28.13
CA ASP A 266 1.57 -8.80 -28.84
C ASP A 266 3.07 -8.45 -28.81
N ALA A 267 3.86 -9.14 -29.64
CA ALA A 267 5.31 -8.95 -29.71
C ALA A 267 5.77 -7.51 -30.06
N GLU A 268 4.88 -6.68 -30.62
CA GLU A 268 5.18 -5.27 -30.94
C GLU A 268 4.69 -4.29 -29.86
N GLY A 269 3.96 -4.76 -28.84
CA GLY A 269 3.37 -3.94 -27.80
C GLY A 269 2.36 -2.91 -28.32
N LYS A 270 1.69 -3.18 -29.46
CA LYS A 270 0.69 -2.29 -30.08
C LYS A 270 -0.47 -1.95 -29.14
N GLU A 271 -0.85 -2.87 -28.27
CA GLU A 271 -1.91 -2.70 -27.28
C GLU A 271 -1.36 -2.35 -25.90
N ALA A 272 -0.25 -2.98 -25.49
CA ALA A 272 0.33 -2.77 -24.18
C ALA A 272 0.89 -1.35 -23.99
N ILE A 273 1.59 -0.81 -25.01
CA ILE A 273 2.25 0.50 -24.92
C ILE A 273 1.26 1.66 -24.76
N PRO A 274 0.15 1.76 -25.52
CA PRO A 274 -0.85 2.80 -25.31
C PRO A 274 -1.46 2.80 -23.90
N GLU A 275 -1.74 1.62 -23.35
CA GLU A 275 -2.33 1.50 -22.01
C GLU A 275 -1.32 1.83 -20.92
N LEU A 276 -0.08 1.39 -21.07
CA LEU A 276 1.03 1.76 -20.20
C LEU A 276 1.31 3.27 -20.24
N LYS A 277 1.23 3.90 -21.42
CA LYS A 277 1.33 5.36 -21.56
C LYS A 277 0.27 6.09 -20.75
N LYS A 278 -0.98 5.59 -20.72
CA LYS A 278 -2.03 6.15 -19.87
C LYS A 278 -1.65 6.03 -18.39
N ILE A 279 -1.21 4.84 -17.95
CA ILE A 279 -0.77 4.61 -16.56
C ILE A 279 0.31 5.61 -16.13
N ILE A 280 1.33 5.81 -16.97
CA ILE A 280 2.44 6.73 -16.69
C ILE A 280 1.97 8.16 -16.42
N THR A 281 0.83 8.59 -16.99
CA THR A 281 0.34 9.97 -16.77
C THR A 281 -0.12 10.24 -15.34
N TYR A 282 -0.50 9.21 -14.58
CA TYR A 282 -1.06 9.37 -13.23
C TYR A 282 -0.32 8.59 -12.15
N ALA A 283 0.44 7.55 -12.51
CA ALA A 283 1.20 6.75 -11.58
C ALA A 283 2.40 7.54 -11.02
N SER A 284 2.67 7.35 -9.73
CA SER A 284 3.88 7.83 -9.07
C SER A 284 5.08 6.95 -9.41
N ARG A 285 4.87 5.65 -9.67
CA ARG A 285 5.88 4.72 -10.15
C ARG A 285 5.24 3.49 -10.82
N VAL A 286 5.86 3.01 -11.89
CA VAL A 286 5.60 1.75 -12.55
C VAL A 286 6.90 0.93 -12.53
N GLY A 287 6.89 -0.20 -11.86
CA GLY A 287 7.99 -1.17 -11.85
C GLY A 287 7.59 -2.41 -12.64
N ILE A 288 8.42 -2.83 -13.59
CA ILE A 288 8.22 -4.04 -14.38
C ILE A 288 9.39 -4.98 -14.11
N THR A 289 9.08 -6.21 -13.69
CA THR A 289 10.03 -7.29 -13.49
C THR A 289 9.83 -8.35 -14.57
N ILE A 290 10.91 -8.70 -15.26
CA ILE A 290 10.94 -9.81 -16.20
C ILE A 290 11.78 -10.94 -15.60
N ALA A 291 11.13 -12.06 -15.29
CA ALA A 291 11.78 -13.27 -14.77
C ALA A 291 12.24 -14.16 -15.94
N GLN A 292 13.47 -13.93 -16.41
CA GLN A 292 14.02 -14.63 -17.56
C GLN A 292 14.46 -16.05 -17.20
N ARG A 293 14.04 -17.03 -18.00
CA ARG A 293 14.41 -18.43 -17.81
C ARG A 293 15.85 -18.70 -18.23
N THR A 294 16.69 -19.20 -17.32
CA THR A 294 18.12 -19.45 -17.59
C THR A 294 18.36 -20.64 -18.53
N SER A 295 17.46 -21.62 -18.52
CA SER A 295 17.63 -22.91 -19.21
C SER A 295 16.73 -23.03 -20.45
N GLY A 296 17.14 -22.39 -21.54
CA GLY A 296 16.57 -22.54 -22.87
C GLY A 296 17.45 -21.85 -23.92
N TYR A 297 17.41 -22.29 -25.18
CA TYR A 297 18.14 -21.71 -26.32
C TYR A 297 17.74 -20.26 -26.68
N GLN A 298 17.05 -19.54 -25.79
CA GLN A 298 16.64 -18.15 -25.94
C GLN A 298 17.57 -17.26 -25.12
N SER A 299 18.79 -17.06 -25.61
CA SER A 299 19.68 -15.98 -25.18
C SER A 299 19.25 -14.62 -25.79
N GLY A 300 17.95 -14.42 -25.97
CA GLY A 300 17.36 -13.23 -26.60
C GLY A 300 16.62 -12.36 -25.58
N THR A 301 16.41 -11.10 -25.93
CA THR A 301 15.46 -10.20 -25.25
C THR A 301 14.06 -10.76 -25.38
N SER A 302 13.28 -10.77 -24.30
CA SER A 302 11.87 -11.17 -24.36
C SER A 302 11.02 -10.14 -25.10
N GLU A 303 9.83 -10.52 -25.56
CA GLU A 303 8.91 -9.64 -26.30
C GLU A 303 8.63 -8.36 -25.50
N VAL A 304 8.30 -8.52 -24.20
CA VAL A 304 8.03 -7.40 -23.30
C VAL A 304 9.24 -6.47 -23.17
N GLN A 305 10.44 -7.03 -23.01
CA GLN A 305 11.65 -6.22 -22.95
C GLN A 305 11.86 -5.46 -24.25
N GLU A 306 11.75 -6.14 -25.39
CA GLU A 306 12.06 -5.59 -26.70
C GLU A 306 11.13 -4.42 -27.06
N TYR A 307 9.81 -4.56 -26.87
CA TYR A 307 8.90 -3.46 -27.19
C TYR A 307 9.01 -2.30 -26.18
N LEU A 308 9.35 -2.56 -24.91
CA LEU A 308 9.53 -1.49 -23.91
C LEU A 308 10.76 -0.65 -24.24
N GLU A 309 11.87 -1.30 -24.61
CA GLU A 309 13.09 -0.63 -25.05
C GLU A 309 12.86 0.16 -26.34
N LYS A 310 12.19 -0.43 -27.34
CA LYS A 310 11.88 0.24 -28.62
C LYS A 310 10.90 1.41 -28.47
N SER A 311 9.98 1.35 -27.51
CA SER A 311 8.96 2.39 -27.34
C SER A 311 9.53 3.72 -26.82
N GLY A 312 10.76 3.72 -26.28
CA GLY A 312 11.40 4.90 -25.71
C GLY A 312 10.90 5.28 -24.31
N LEU A 313 9.86 4.62 -23.78
CA LEU A 313 9.24 4.97 -22.50
C LEU A 313 10.22 4.97 -21.32
N LEU A 314 11.14 4.00 -21.30
CA LEU A 314 12.16 3.88 -20.27
C LEU A 314 13.15 5.06 -20.27
N MET A 315 13.38 5.66 -21.45
CA MET A 315 14.27 6.81 -21.61
C MET A 315 13.53 8.14 -21.42
N ASP A 316 12.27 8.21 -21.86
CA ASP A 316 11.45 9.41 -21.79
C ASP A 316 10.94 9.70 -20.36
N TYR A 317 10.72 8.63 -19.57
CA TYR A 317 10.12 8.73 -18.22
C TYR A 317 10.91 7.95 -17.14
N PRO A 318 12.23 8.18 -16.99
CA PRO A 318 13.08 7.37 -16.11
C PRO A 318 12.72 7.47 -14.62
N GLU A 319 12.04 8.54 -14.19
CA GLU A 319 11.56 8.71 -12.81
C GLU A 319 10.22 8.03 -12.54
N LEU A 320 9.49 7.62 -13.58
CA LEU A 320 8.14 7.06 -13.46
C LEU A 320 8.06 5.59 -13.85
N ILE A 321 8.89 5.12 -14.79
CA ILE A 321 8.92 3.72 -15.20
C ILE A 321 10.31 3.13 -15.05
N ARG A 322 10.39 1.93 -14.45
CA ARG A 322 11.61 1.13 -14.31
C ARG A 322 11.34 -0.29 -14.78
N LEU A 323 12.34 -0.87 -15.43
CA LEU A 323 12.37 -2.25 -15.86
C LEU A 323 13.57 -2.92 -15.18
N ASP A 324 13.36 -4.11 -14.61
CA ASP A 324 14.44 -4.97 -14.15
C ASP A 324 14.27 -6.39 -14.72
N VAL A 325 15.35 -6.93 -15.28
CA VAL A 325 15.39 -8.30 -15.82
C VAL A 325 16.18 -9.15 -14.84
N VAL A 326 15.54 -10.20 -14.34
CA VAL A 326 16.07 -11.07 -13.29
C VAL A 326 16.09 -12.50 -13.80
N SER A 327 17.23 -13.15 -13.62
CA SER A 327 17.39 -14.57 -13.97
C SER A 327 16.60 -15.44 -12.99
N ASP A 328 15.91 -16.47 -13.47
CA ASP A 328 15.06 -17.35 -12.65
C ASP A 328 15.82 -18.18 -11.60
N ASP A 329 17.15 -18.24 -11.67
CA ASP A 329 18.04 -18.86 -10.68
C ASP A 329 18.60 -17.87 -9.63
N SER A 330 18.09 -16.64 -9.61
CA SER A 330 18.54 -15.58 -8.72
C SER A 330 18.28 -15.88 -7.25
N ASN A 331 19.20 -15.41 -6.40
CA ASN A 331 19.06 -15.49 -4.95
C ASN A 331 18.26 -14.31 -4.38
N GLU A 332 17.92 -14.40 -3.09
CA GLU A 332 17.19 -13.35 -2.36
C GLU A 332 17.90 -11.99 -2.41
N SER A 333 19.24 -11.96 -2.40
CA SER A 333 20.00 -10.70 -2.50
C SER A 333 19.76 -9.97 -3.83
N ARG A 334 19.69 -10.72 -4.95
CA ARG A 334 19.37 -10.15 -6.27
C ARG A 334 17.92 -9.70 -6.36
N LEU A 335 16.99 -10.37 -5.66
CA LEU A 335 15.60 -9.92 -5.54
C LEU A 335 15.49 -8.58 -4.79
N ILE A 336 16.23 -8.42 -3.69
CA ILE A 336 16.26 -7.14 -2.94
C ILE A 336 16.86 -6.03 -3.82
N GLU A 337 17.92 -6.32 -4.57
CA GLU A 337 18.49 -5.38 -5.55
C GLU A 337 17.48 -5.03 -6.66
N SER A 338 16.71 -6.01 -7.13
CA SER A 338 15.63 -5.80 -8.10
C SER A 338 14.61 -4.80 -7.58
N ILE A 339 14.11 -5.04 -6.37
CA ILE A 339 13.16 -4.15 -5.69
C ILE A 339 13.74 -2.74 -5.56
N ARG A 340 15.02 -2.63 -5.19
CA ARG A 340 15.73 -1.34 -5.14
C ARG A 340 15.70 -0.62 -6.49
N ASN A 341 16.02 -1.32 -7.58
CA ASN A 341 16.05 -0.73 -8.92
C ASN A 341 14.67 -0.21 -9.35
N LEU A 342 13.60 -0.95 -9.02
CA LEU A 342 12.23 -0.55 -9.34
C LEU A 342 11.76 0.68 -8.57
N ILE A 343 12.21 0.81 -7.31
CA ILE A 343 11.80 1.88 -6.40
C ILE A 343 12.67 3.15 -6.58
N SER A 344 13.94 3.00 -6.98
CA SER A 344 14.92 4.11 -7.05
C SER A 344 14.69 5.18 -8.13
#